data_AF-A0A536WJB9-F1
#
_entry.id   AF-A0A536WJB9-F1
#
_cell.length_a   1.000
_cell.length_b   1.000
_cell.length_c   1.000
_cell.angle_alpha   90.00
_cell.angle_beta   90.00
_cell.angle_gamma   90.00
#
_symmetry.space_group_name_H-M   'P 1'
#
loop_
_entity.id
_entity.type
_entity.pdbx_description
1 polymer ?
#
loop_
_entity_poly.entity_id
_entity_poly.type
_entity_poly.pdbx_seq_one_letter_code
_entity_poly.pdbx_strand_id
1 'polypeptide(L)'
;MPRIRTAKPLSPAERVRRHRARRRAAGLRAVTRWRSSTPAWSDHRVAEARSLAFHVLAARRIAANPSLLKRARSTVARWLERYGERPPAALREWQELLQRPWPEVAARATELSEDAARLRQSSPLATLLSPAERRRVHDAFRA
;
A
#
# COMPACT_ATOMS: atom_id res chain seq x y z
N MET A 1 -42.08 -30.13 -53.69
CA MET A 1 -41.55 -29.29 -52.59
C MET A 1 -41.24 -30.19 -51.39
N PRO A 2 -39.97 -30.42 -51.00
CA PRO A 2 -39.65 -31.25 -49.85
C PRO A 2 -39.91 -30.44 -48.56
N ARG A 3 -40.70 -31.01 -47.64
CA ARG A 3 -40.97 -30.42 -46.32
C ARG A 3 -39.68 -30.45 -45.50
N ILE A 4 -39.15 -29.28 -45.16
CA ILE A 4 -38.01 -29.16 -44.23
C ILE A 4 -38.46 -29.71 -42.87
N ARG A 5 -37.95 -30.89 -42.48
CA ARG A 5 -38.14 -31.44 -41.14
C ARG A 5 -37.30 -30.61 -40.17
N THR A 6 -37.91 -29.63 -39.52
CA THR A 6 -37.27 -28.93 -38.41
C THR A 6 -37.09 -29.91 -37.25
N ALA A 7 -35.85 -30.09 -36.78
CA ALA A 7 -35.54 -30.93 -35.63
C ALA A 7 -36.41 -30.53 -34.42
N LYS A 8 -36.86 -31.53 -33.65
CA LYS A 8 -37.69 -31.31 -32.46
C LYS A 8 -36.96 -30.37 -31.47
N PRO A 9 -37.63 -29.36 -30.90
CA PRO A 9 -36.98 -28.42 -30.00
C PRO A 9 -36.46 -29.14 -28.76
N LEU A 10 -35.27 -28.74 -28.29
CA LEU A 10 -34.65 -29.28 -27.09
C LEU A 10 -35.53 -29.02 -25.86
N SER A 11 -35.63 -30.02 -24.99
CA SER A 11 -36.26 -29.88 -23.69
C SER A 11 -35.50 -28.87 -22.81
N PRO A 12 -36.17 -28.25 -21.82
CA PRO A 12 -35.51 -27.38 -20.85
C PRO A 12 -34.27 -28.00 -20.20
N ALA A 13 -34.34 -29.30 -19.86
CA ALA A 13 -33.23 -30.02 -19.24
C ALA A 13 -32.02 -30.17 -20.18
N GLU A 14 -32.25 -30.44 -21.46
CA GLU A 14 -31.18 -30.54 -22.46
C GLU A 14 -30.50 -29.20 -22.72
N ARG A 15 -31.28 -28.11 -22.77
CA ARG A 15 -30.73 -26.75 -22.88
C ARG A 15 -29.83 -26.43 -21.70
N VAL A 16 -30.24 -26.76 -20.47
CA VAL A 16 -29.43 -26.55 -19.26
C VAL A 16 -28.16 -27.40 -19.27
N ARG A 17 -28.24 -28.68 -19.67
CA ARG A 17 -27.06 -29.55 -19.81
C ARG A 17 -26.06 -29.01 -20.81
N ARG A 18 -26.52 -28.62 -22.01
CA ARG A 18 -25.68 -28.05 -23.06
C ARG A 18 -25.05 -26.73 -22.64
N HIS A 19 -25.79 -25.89 -21.93
CA HIS A 19 -25.26 -24.64 -21.36
C HIS A 19 -24.15 -24.91 -20.33
N ARG A 20 -24.35 -25.85 -19.40
CA ARG A 20 -23.34 -26.23 -18.41
C ARG A 20 -22.10 -26.85 -19.07
N ALA A 21 -22.28 -27.65 -20.12
CA ALA A 21 -21.16 -28.22 -20.88
C ALA A 21 -20.32 -27.14 -21.58
N ARG A 22 -20.97 -26.18 -22.26
CA ARG A 22 -20.29 -25.03 -22.90
C ARG A 22 -19.50 -24.19 -21.89
N ARG A 23 -20.10 -23.89 -20.74
CA ARG A 23 -19.43 -23.12 -19.68
C ARG A 23 -18.21 -23.84 -19.13
N ARG A 24 -18.30 -25.15 -18.89
CA ARG A 24 -17.15 -25.97 -18.48
C ARG A 24 -16.04 -26.01 -19.53
N ALA A 25 -16.38 -26.16 -20.81
CA ALA A 25 -15.42 -26.10 -21.91
C ALA A 25 -14.71 -24.74 -22.01
N ALA A 26 -15.40 -23.65 -21.65
CA ALA A 26 -14.82 -22.32 -21.54
C ALA A 26 -14.05 -22.08 -20.22
N GLY A 27 -13.74 -23.12 -19.44
CA GLY A 27 -13.00 -23.02 -18.18
C GLY A 27 -13.82 -22.49 -17.00
N LEU A 28 -15.11 -22.20 -17.18
CA LEU A 28 -15.96 -21.67 -16.11
C LEU A 28 -16.41 -22.79 -15.18
N ARG A 29 -16.18 -22.60 -13.88
CA ARG A 29 -16.64 -23.51 -12.81
C ARG A 29 -17.92 -22.97 -12.18
N ALA A 30 -18.86 -23.86 -11.86
CA ALA A 30 -20.05 -23.49 -11.10
C ALA A 30 -19.64 -23.21 -9.66
N VAL A 31 -19.75 -21.95 -9.23
CA VAL A 31 -19.52 -21.56 -7.83
C VAL A 31 -20.85 -21.74 -7.09
N THR A 32 -20.96 -22.82 -6.32
CA THR A 32 -22.18 -23.13 -5.56
C THR A 32 -22.29 -22.30 -4.27
N ARG A 33 -21.19 -21.67 -3.84
CA ARG A 33 -21.14 -20.84 -2.64
C ARG A 33 -20.11 -19.74 -2.84
N TRP A 34 -20.55 -18.49 -2.82
CA TRP A 34 -19.65 -17.36 -2.65
C TRP A 34 -19.23 -17.33 -1.18
N ARG A 35 -17.94 -17.57 -0.90
CA ARG A 35 -17.37 -17.22 0.40
C ARG A 35 -16.73 -15.86 0.23
N SER A 36 -17.25 -14.86 0.92
CA SER A 36 -16.47 -13.67 1.21
C SER A 36 -15.27 -14.11 2.04
N SER A 37 -14.11 -14.29 1.43
CA SER A 37 -12.87 -14.34 2.19
C SER A 37 -12.64 -12.93 2.73
N THR A 38 -12.47 -12.79 4.04
CA THR A 38 -11.80 -11.61 4.57
C THR A 38 -10.47 -11.46 3.83
N PRO A 39 -10.15 -10.30 3.25
CA PRO A 39 -8.87 -10.10 2.59
C PRO A 39 -7.76 -10.35 3.62
N ALA A 40 -6.94 -11.38 3.38
CA ALA A 40 -5.71 -11.57 4.13
C ALA A 40 -4.63 -10.72 3.44
N TRP A 41 -4.23 -9.63 4.10
CA TRP A 41 -3.14 -8.80 3.63
C TRP A 41 -1.80 -9.44 3.98
N SER A 42 -0.81 -9.32 3.12
CA SER A 42 0.55 -9.75 3.47
C SER A 42 1.13 -8.85 4.57
N ASP A 43 1.96 -9.42 5.44
CA ASP A 43 2.66 -8.67 6.50
C ASP A 43 3.43 -7.47 5.95
N HIS A 44 3.99 -7.62 4.74
CA HIS A 44 4.68 -6.54 4.03
C HIS A 44 3.74 -5.37 3.72
N ARG A 45 2.54 -5.63 3.17
CA ARG A 45 1.56 -4.58 2.85
C ARG A 45 1.07 -3.86 4.11
N VAL A 46 0.87 -4.60 5.20
CA VAL A 46 0.50 -4.01 6.51
C VAL A 46 1.64 -3.15 7.04
N ALA A 47 2.89 -3.60 6.94
CA ALA A 47 4.06 -2.83 7.35
C ALA A 47 4.25 -1.54 6.53
N GLU A 48 4.05 -1.60 5.21
CA GLU A 48 4.10 -0.43 4.33
C GLU A 48 3.01 0.59 4.67
N ALA A 49 1.76 0.14 4.85
CA ALA A 49 0.64 1.01 5.19
C ALA A 49 0.84 1.67 6.57
N ARG A 50 1.36 0.93 7.54
CA ARG A 50 1.75 1.45 8.86
C ARG A 50 2.89 2.47 8.74
N SER A 51 3.89 2.18 7.93
CA SER A 51 5.00 3.12 7.66
C SER A 51 4.48 4.43 7.07
N LEU A 52 3.57 4.37 6.09
CA LEU A 52 2.90 5.54 5.54
C LEU A 52 2.12 6.31 6.62
N ALA A 53 1.37 5.61 7.48
CA ALA A 53 0.60 6.25 8.55
C ALA A 53 1.50 7.03 9.53
N PHE A 54 2.69 6.52 9.88
CA PHE A 54 3.66 7.29 10.66
C PHE A 54 4.07 8.59 9.96
N HIS A 55 4.31 8.54 8.64
CA HIS A 55 4.74 9.70 7.88
C HIS A 55 3.64 10.75 7.72
N VAL A 56 2.39 10.31 7.50
CA VAL A 56 1.23 11.21 7.51
C VAL A 56 1.08 11.90 8.87
N LEU A 57 1.23 11.16 9.97
CA LEU A 57 1.16 11.76 11.31
C LEU A 57 2.32 12.73 11.57
N ALA A 58 3.55 12.36 11.19
CA ALA A 58 4.71 13.24 11.34
C ALA A 58 4.54 14.53 10.50
N ALA A 59 4.01 14.41 9.28
CA ALA A 59 3.72 15.56 8.43
C ALA A 59 2.67 16.48 9.06
N ARG A 60 1.61 15.94 9.66
CA ARG A 60 0.62 16.72 10.43
C ARG A 60 1.25 17.46 11.61
N ARG A 61 2.15 16.81 12.35
CA ARG A 61 2.88 17.45 13.46
C ARG A 61 3.75 18.62 12.98
N ILE A 62 4.46 18.45 11.86
CA ILE A 62 5.31 19.50 11.29
C ILE A 62 4.46 20.66 10.75
N ALA A 63 3.34 20.36 10.09
CA ALA A 63 2.41 21.40 9.63
C ALA A 63 1.88 22.25 10.80
N ALA A 64 1.57 21.62 11.94
CA ALA A 64 1.15 22.32 13.16
C ALA A 64 2.31 23.04 13.88
N ASN A 65 3.52 22.51 13.79
CA ASN A 65 4.72 23.09 14.40
C ASN A 65 5.95 22.95 13.47
N PRO A 66 6.19 23.95 12.60
CA PRO A 66 7.28 23.92 11.63
C PRO A 66 8.69 23.79 12.24
N SER A 67 8.87 24.13 13.52
CA SER A 67 10.16 23.96 14.21
C SER A 67 10.62 22.50 14.29
N LEU A 68 9.68 21.54 14.22
CA LEU A 68 9.98 20.11 14.20
C LEU A 68 10.79 19.69 12.96
N LEU A 69 10.69 20.44 11.86
CA LEU A 69 11.50 20.18 10.67
C LEU A 69 13.00 20.35 10.96
N LYS A 70 13.38 21.30 11.83
CA LYS A 70 14.77 21.47 12.27
C LYS A 70 15.29 20.22 12.98
N ARG A 71 14.46 19.59 13.82
CA ARG A 71 14.82 18.33 14.52
C ARG A 71 15.03 17.17 13.56
N ALA A 72 14.23 17.07 12.49
CA ALA A 72 14.43 16.07 11.44
C ALA A 72 15.77 16.29 10.70
N ARG A 73 16.09 17.55 10.36
CA ARG A 73 17.38 17.92 9.75
C ARG A 73 18.57 17.58 10.66
N SER A 74 18.51 17.93 11.95
CA SER A 74 19.56 17.57 12.91
C SER A 74 19.70 16.06 13.09
N THR A 75 18.61 15.31 12.99
CA THR A 75 18.63 13.86 13.08
C THR A 75 19.35 13.23 11.89
N VAL A 76 19.06 13.68 10.67
CA VAL A 76 19.76 13.15 9.48
C VAL A 76 21.23 13.53 9.47
N ALA A 77 21.58 14.75 9.88
CA ALA A 77 22.98 15.20 10.00
C ALA A 77 23.78 14.32 10.97
N ARG A 78 23.23 14.08 12.18
CA ARG A 78 23.85 13.18 13.17
C ARG A 78 24.00 11.75 12.65
N TRP A 79 23.02 11.24 11.90
CA TRP A 79 23.13 9.91 11.30
C TRP A 79 24.22 9.86 10.23
N LEU A 80 24.30 10.86 9.35
CA LEU A 80 25.35 10.98 8.34
C LEU A 80 26.74 11.02 8.98
N GLU A 81 26.93 11.83 10.02
CA GLU A 81 28.19 11.88 10.78
C GLU A 81 28.58 10.51 11.35
N ARG A 82 27.61 9.76 11.89
CA ARG A 82 27.85 8.41 12.43
C ARG A 82 28.31 7.41 11.37
N TYR A 83 27.85 7.54 10.13
CA TYR A 83 28.26 6.66 9.03
C TYR A 83 29.57 7.08 8.35
N GLY A 84 30.08 8.28 8.63
CA GLY A 84 31.33 8.78 8.06
C GLY A 84 31.29 8.90 6.53
N GLU A 85 32.29 8.36 5.85
CA GLU A 85 32.49 8.55 4.40
C GLU A 85 31.48 7.82 3.52
N ARG A 86 30.81 6.77 4.04
CA ARG A 86 29.94 5.89 3.25
C ARG A 86 28.54 5.74 3.86
N PRO A 87 27.75 6.83 3.98
CA PRO A 87 26.38 6.72 4.44
C PRO A 87 25.48 6.04 3.39
N PRO A 88 24.41 5.35 3.84
CA PRO A 88 23.38 4.85 2.94
C PRO A 88 22.83 5.96 2.03
N ALA A 89 22.60 5.65 0.76
CA ALA A 89 22.10 6.61 -0.23
C ALA A 89 20.80 7.30 0.22
N ALA A 90 19.89 6.56 0.86
CA ALA A 90 18.65 7.11 1.39
C ALA A 90 18.84 8.24 2.42
N LEU A 91 19.94 8.25 3.18
CA LEU A 91 20.20 9.34 4.14
C LEU A 91 20.61 10.64 3.44
N ARG A 92 21.38 10.54 2.35
CA ARG A 92 21.70 11.69 1.49
C ARG A 92 20.44 12.19 0.78
N GLU A 93 19.64 11.27 0.25
CA GLU A 93 18.35 11.58 -0.38
C GLU A 93 17.41 12.32 0.60
N TRP A 94 17.37 11.90 1.87
CA TRP A 94 16.66 12.63 2.92
C TRP A 94 17.27 13.99 3.26
N GLN A 95 18.60 14.10 3.30
CA GLN A 95 19.29 15.37 3.55
C GLN A 95 18.93 16.41 2.49
N GLU A 96 18.98 16.03 1.21
CA GLU A 96 18.60 16.88 0.07
C GLU A 96 17.11 17.22 0.10
N LEU A 97 16.25 16.21 0.27
CA LEU A 97 14.81 16.40 0.35
C LEU A 97 14.44 17.41 1.44
N LEU A 98 15.03 17.30 2.64
CA LEU A 98 14.71 18.18 3.77
C LEU A 98 15.13 19.65 3.58
N GLN A 99 15.92 19.98 2.54
CA GLN A 99 16.22 21.37 2.17
C GLN A 99 15.14 22.00 1.28
N ARG A 100 14.26 21.19 0.68
CA ARG A 100 13.17 21.66 -0.18
C ARG A 100 12.05 22.32 0.65
N PRO A 101 11.16 23.10 0.01
CA PRO A 101 9.95 23.61 0.65
C PRO A 101 9.13 22.50 1.32
N TRP A 102 8.57 22.79 2.50
CA TRP A 102 7.84 21.80 3.29
C TRP A 102 6.72 21.07 2.52
N PRO A 103 5.92 21.71 1.65
CA PRO A 103 4.91 21.00 0.87
C PRO A 103 5.48 19.87 0.00
N GLU A 104 6.67 20.07 -0.57
CA GLU A 104 7.34 19.06 -1.40
C GLU A 104 7.87 17.90 -0.57
N VAL A 105 8.45 18.22 0.61
CA VAL A 105 8.89 17.21 1.59
C VAL A 105 7.72 16.36 2.04
N ALA A 106 6.61 17.00 2.42
CA ALA A 106 5.42 16.33 2.89
C ALA A 106 4.83 15.43 1.80
N ALA A 107 4.67 15.96 0.59
CA ALA A 107 4.17 15.20 -0.56
C ALA A 107 5.00 13.94 -0.80
N ARG A 108 6.33 14.06 -0.87
CA ARG A 108 7.24 12.92 -1.09
C ARG A 108 7.21 11.92 0.07
N ALA A 109 7.18 12.39 1.32
CA ALA A 109 7.13 11.53 2.50
C ALA A 109 5.84 10.69 2.57
N THR A 110 4.73 11.23 2.08
CA THR A 110 3.40 10.59 2.10
C THR A 110 2.97 9.97 0.77
N GLU A 111 3.86 9.92 -0.21
CA GLU A 111 3.54 9.41 -1.54
C GLU A 111 3.33 7.89 -1.55
N LEU A 112 2.34 7.45 -2.34
CA LEU A 112 1.99 6.05 -2.56
C LEU A 112 2.78 5.45 -3.74
N SER A 113 4.10 5.54 -3.69
CA SER A 113 5.00 4.92 -4.67
C SER A 113 6.04 4.02 -4.00
N GLU A 114 6.58 3.07 -4.77
CA GLU A 114 7.64 2.16 -4.31
C GLU A 114 8.90 2.93 -3.89
N ASP A 115 9.24 3.98 -4.63
CA ASP A 115 10.38 4.84 -4.28
C ASP A 115 10.19 5.54 -2.93
N ALA A 116 9.00 6.09 -2.68
CA ALA A 116 8.70 6.71 -1.40
C ALA A 116 8.65 5.66 -0.28
N ALA A 117 8.15 4.45 -0.56
CA ALA A 117 8.15 3.34 0.39
C ALA A 117 9.58 2.94 0.79
N ARG A 118 10.50 2.83 -0.18
CA ARG A 118 11.94 2.64 0.06
C ARG A 118 12.49 3.76 0.92
N LEU A 119 12.24 5.02 0.56
CA LEU A 119 12.77 6.18 1.28
C LEU A 119 12.29 6.20 2.74
N ARG A 120 11.04 5.81 3.01
CA ARG A 120 10.48 5.72 4.36
C ARG A 120 11.19 4.72 5.28
N GLN A 121 11.92 3.73 4.75
CA GLN A 121 12.65 2.75 5.54
C GLN A 121 13.76 3.37 6.41
N SER A 122 14.30 4.52 5.99
CA SER A 122 15.40 5.23 6.67
C SER A 122 15.02 6.66 7.04
N SER A 123 13.75 6.91 7.37
CA SER A 123 13.23 8.26 7.53
C SER A 123 13.53 8.92 8.87
N PRO A 124 14.04 10.17 8.88
CA PRO A 124 14.20 10.95 10.10
C PRO A 124 12.85 11.43 10.67
N LEU A 125 11.77 11.48 9.87
CA LEU A 125 10.46 12.00 10.29
C LEU A 125 9.78 11.09 11.32
N ALA A 126 10.00 9.78 11.24
CA ALA A 126 9.45 8.81 12.19
C ALA A 126 9.97 9.04 13.64
N THR A 127 11.14 9.67 13.78
CA THR A 127 11.73 9.99 15.09
C THR A 127 11.00 11.12 15.83
N LEU A 128 10.18 11.89 15.12
CA LEU A 128 9.42 13.01 15.69
C LEU A 128 8.17 12.55 16.46
N LEU A 129 7.75 11.30 16.26
CA LEU A 129 6.59 10.74 16.93
C LEU A 129 6.93 10.29 18.34
N SER A 130 6.07 10.61 19.29
CA SER A 130 6.15 10.10 20.65
C SER A 130 5.90 8.59 20.71
N PRO A 131 6.35 7.89 21.77
CA PRO A 131 6.02 6.48 21.97
C PRO A 131 4.51 6.20 21.96
N ALA A 132 3.69 7.09 22.52
CA ALA A 132 2.24 6.95 22.56
C ALA A 132 1.62 7.04 21.15
N GLU A 133 2.07 7.98 20.33
CA GLU A 133 1.64 8.09 18.93
C GLU A 133 2.05 6.87 18.11
N ARG A 134 3.28 6.39 18.31
CA ARG A 134 3.74 5.19 17.62
C ARG A 134 2.89 3.97 17.99
N ARG A 135 2.55 3.81 19.28
CA ARG A 135 1.65 2.75 19.75
C ARG A 135 0.27 2.86 19.12
N ARG A 136 -0.35 4.05 19.11
CA ARG A 136 -1.67 4.25 18.48
C ARG A 136 -1.69 3.83 17.01
N VAL A 137 -0.66 4.20 16.25
CA VAL A 137 -0.55 3.78 14.85
C VAL A 137 -0.33 2.26 14.78
N HIS A 138 0.50 1.65 15.62
CA HIS A 138 0.64 0.19 15.66
C HIS A 138 -0.68 -0.53 15.94
N ASP A 139 -1.44 -0.06 16.93
CA ASP A 139 -2.70 -0.68 17.36
C ASP A 139 -3.78 -0.57 16.27
N ALA A 140 -3.79 0.51 15.48
CA ALA A 140 -4.71 0.68 14.35
C ALA A 140 -4.52 -0.34 13.20
N PHE A 141 -3.36 -1.01 13.15
CA PHE A 141 -3.05 -2.05 12.16
C PHE A 141 -2.99 -3.45 12.79
N ARG A 142 -3.37 -3.59 14.06
CA ARG A 142 -3.53 -4.90 14.70
C ARG A 142 -4.92 -5.43 14.35
N ALA A 143 -4.97 -6.60 13.69
CA ALA A 143 -6.21 -7.30 13.34
C ALA A 143 -6.89 -7.89 14.58
#